data_AF-A0A442U8N1-F1
#
_entry.id   AF-A0A442U8N1-F1
#
_cell.length_a   1.000
_cell.length_b   1.000
_cell.length_c   1.000
_cell.angle_alpha   90.00
_cell.angle_beta   90.00
_cell.angle_gamma   90.00
#
_symmetry.space_group_name_H-M   'P 1'
#
loop_
_entity.id
_entity.type
_entity.pdbx_description
1 polymer ?
#
loop_
_entity_poly.entity_id
_entity_poly.type
_entity_poly.pdbx_seq_one_letter_code
_entity_poly.pdbx_strand_id
1 'polypeptide(L)'
;ISRGDLSAKTVTIDALIANYVAAPAISGKIRADSVTSGGTVISGIDVDLKRDGDWTGFSGGATVAGIPARAEGRVRIADGTTSVEIASGEATIRGIKAAIAQPSTLSIANGAASIEKLMLDVGGGSVTVSGTAGQTLDLAAEFSGLPAALANDFSPGLDAAGTLGGTAHVTGPSAAPDIRFNAQLNGAETSQTRQAGLGQLNLDAAGSFSSAGGVAIDNATLAGDK
;
A
#
# COMPACT_ATOMS: atom_id res chain seq x y z
N ILE A 1 12.05 -3.34 -24.07
CA ILE A 1 13.35 -3.56 -23.39
C ILE A 1 13.16 -4.70 -22.40
N SER A 2 14.05 -5.69 -22.32
CA SER A 2 13.99 -6.75 -21.32
C SER A 2 15.37 -7.03 -20.72
N ARG A 3 15.42 -7.28 -19.40
CA ARG A 3 16.63 -7.64 -18.66
C ARG A 3 16.25 -8.57 -17.50
N GLY A 4 16.51 -9.87 -17.63
CA GLY A 4 16.03 -10.86 -16.67
C GLY A 4 14.50 -10.85 -16.59
N ASP A 5 13.95 -10.85 -15.36
CA ASP A 5 12.50 -10.81 -15.10
C ASP A 5 11.87 -9.41 -15.27
N LEU A 6 12.67 -8.42 -15.70
CA LEU A 6 12.21 -7.07 -16.01
C LEU A 6 11.92 -6.94 -17.51
N SER A 7 10.72 -6.49 -17.88
CA SER A 7 10.40 -6.10 -19.26
C SER A 7 9.63 -4.79 -19.31
N ALA A 8 9.82 -4.01 -20.37
CA ALA A 8 9.17 -2.71 -20.53
C ALA A 8 8.76 -2.44 -21.99
N LYS A 9 7.58 -1.86 -22.19
CA LYS A 9 6.97 -1.54 -23.48
C LYS A 9 6.80 -0.02 -23.62
N THR A 10 7.10 0.49 -24.82
CA THR A 10 6.96 1.91 -25.21
C THR A 10 7.56 2.85 -24.16
N VAL A 11 8.87 2.70 -23.91
CA VAL A 11 9.57 3.51 -22.93
C VAL A 11 10.13 4.77 -23.60
N THR A 12 9.75 5.94 -23.10
CA THR A 12 10.34 7.23 -23.47
C THR A 12 10.91 7.86 -22.21
N ILE A 13 12.20 8.18 -22.23
CA ILE A 13 12.90 8.84 -21.13
C ILE A 13 13.60 10.05 -21.73
N ASP A 14 13.09 11.23 -21.42
CA ASP A 14 13.72 12.50 -21.75
C ASP A 14 14.36 13.02 -20.46
N ALA A 15 15.63 12.70 -20.22
CA ALA A 15 16.29 13.01 -18.95
C ALA A 15 17.69 13.62 -19.13
N LEU A 16 17.98 14.62 -18.31
CA LEU A 16 19.30 15.19 -18.09
C LEU A 16 19.80 14.72 -16.72
N ILE A 17 20.96 14.06 -16.71
CA ILE A 17 21.57 13.51 -15.50
C ILE A 17 22.79 14.34 -15.14
N ALA A 18 22.83 14.86 -13.91
CA ALA A 18 23.99 15.49 -13.30
C ALA A 18 24.59 14.60 -12.20
N ASN A 19 25.87 14.80 -11.88
CA ASN A 19 26.55 14.20 -10.71
C ASN A 19 26.49 12.66 -10.66
N TYR A 20 26.61 12.01 -11.82
CA TYR A 20 26.42 10.56 -12.04
C TYR A 20 27.20 9.62 -11.10
N VAL A 21 28.37 10.05 -10.58
CA VAL A 21 29.29 9.17 -9.84
C VAL A 21 29.04 9.18 -8.33
N ALA A 22 28.53 10.29 -7.76
CA ALA A 22 28.47 10.47 -6.30
C ALA A 22 27.05 10.72 -5.77
N ALA A 23 26.24 11.51 -6.49
CA ALA A 23 24.88 11.88 -6.09
C ALA A 23 24.06 12.21 -7.34
N PRO A 24 23.57 11.20 -8.08
CA PRO A 24 22.89 11.43 -9.34
C PRO A 24 21.62 12.26 -9.12
N ALA A 25 21.53 13.38 -9.84
CA ALA A 25 20.36 14.25 -9.80
C ALA A 25 19.79 14.40 -11.21
N ILE A 26 18.50 14.12 -11.36
CA ILE A 26 17.85 13.94 -12.65
C ILE A 26 16.79 15.02 -12.85
N SER A 27 16.68 15.54 -14.07
CA SER A 27 15.54 16.35 -14.51
C SER A 27 15.03 15.80 -15.82
N GLY A 28 13.72 15.85 -16.04
CA GLY A 28 13.15 15.26 -17.24
C GLY A 28 11.79 14.64 -17.04
N LYS A 29 11.43 13.73 -17.95
CA LYS A 29 10.17 13.00 -17.93
C LYS A 29 10.38 11.54 -18.27
N ILE A 30 9.68 10.68 -17.54
CA ILE A 30 9.61 9.23 -17.78
C ILE A 30 8.18 8.90 -18.22
N ARG A 31 8.06 8.23 -19.36
CA ARG A 31 6.81 7.58 -19.79
C ARG A 31 7.05 6.13 -20.16
N ALA A 32 6.16 5.25 -19.75
CA ALA A 32 6.14 3.87 -20.19
C ALA A 32 4.73 3.30 -20.21
N ASP A 33 4.36 2.61 -21.28
CA ASP A 33 3.05 1.95 -21.38
C ASP A 33 2.92 0.86 -20.32
N SER A 34 3.96 0.04 -20.18
CA SER A 34 4.03 -0.99 -19.15
C SER A 34 5.45 -1.36 -18.77
N VAL A 35 5.66 -1.66 -17.49
CA VAL A 35 6.84 -2.31 -16.93
C VAL A 35 6.38 -3.53 -16.15
N THR A 36 6.92 -4.70 -16.46
CA THR A 36 6.71 -5.93 -15.70
C THR A 36 7.97 -6.25 -14.94
N SER A 37 7.86 -6.46 -13.62
CA SER A 37 8.95 -6.89 -12.75
C SER A 37 8.50 -8.10 -11.95
N GLY A 38 9.08 -9.27 -12.23
CA GLY A 38 8.58 -10.53 -11.68
C GLY A 38 7.13 -10.78 -12.12
N GLY A 39 6.23 -11.03 -11.17
CA GLY A 39 4.79 -11.19 -11.42
C GLY A 39 3.98 -9.89 -11.51
N THR A 40 4.58 -8.74 -11.20
CA THR A 40 3.85 -7.47 -11.08
C THR A 40 3.92 -6.67 -12.38
N VAL A 41 2.76 -6.31 -12.92
CA VAL A 41 2.62 -5.40 -14.07
C VAL A 41 2.29 -4.00 -13.56
N ILE A 42 3.08 -3.04 -14.01
CA ILE A 42 2.90 -1.61 -13.82
C ILE A 42 2.58 -1.01 -15.18
N SER A 43 1.54 -0.20 -15.31
CA SER A 43 1.12 0.40 -16.59
C SER A 43 0.82 1.89 -16.47
N GLY A 44 0.79 2.59 -17.62
CA GLY A 44 0.44 4.01 -17.67
C GLY A 44 1.38 4.88 -16.83
N ILE A 45 2.68 4.60 -16.89
CA ILE A 45 3.70 5.33 -16.12
C ILE A 45 3.90 6.69 -16.78
N ASP A 46 3.68 7.76 -16.01
CA ASP A 46 3.96 9.14 -16.40
C ASP A 46 4.51 9.88 -15.16
N VAL A 47 5.81 10.18 -15.17
CA VAL A 47 6.53 10.78 -14.05
C VAL A 47 7.38 11.95 -14.53
N ASP A 48 7.14 13.12 -13.95
CA ASP A 48 7.99 14.29 -14.11
C ASP A 48 9.09 14.28 -13.04
N LEU A 49 10.32 14.59 -13.45
CA LEU A 49 11.50 14.64 -12.61
C LEU A 49 12.08 16.06 -12.61
N LYS A 50 12.42 16.56 -11.43
CA LYS A 50 13.01 17.88 -11.27
C LYS A 50 14.25 17.80 -10.39
N ARG A 51 15.34 18.41 -10.86
CA ARG A 51 16.56 18.51 -10.06
C ARG A 51 16.36 19.47 -8.89
N ASP A 52 16.76 19.05 -7.70
CA ASP A 52 16.73 19.81 -6.45
C ASP A 52 18.06 19.63 -5.71
N GLY A 53 19.12 20.30 -6.17
CA GLY A 53 20.48 20.08 -5.67
C GLY A 53 20.94 18.64 -5.91
N ASP A 54 21.25 17.92 -4.82
CA ASP A 54 21.59 16.49 -4.82
C ASP A 54 20.36 15.57 -4.83
N TRP A 55 19.15 16.15 -4.72
CA TRP A 55 17.89 15.42 -4.78
C TRP A 55 17.32 15.46 -6.19
N THR A 56 16.51 14.45 -6.49
CA THR A 56 15.62 14.40 -7.64
C THR A 56 14.19 14.43 -7.12
N GLY A 57 13.51 15.57 -7.28
CA GLY A 57 12.06 15.65 -7.10
C GLY A 57 11.35 14.80 -8.15
N PHE A 58 10.27 14.14 -7.75
CA PHE A 58 9.40 13.39 -8.63
C PHE A 58 7.94 13.77 -8.38
N SER A 59 7.14 13.79 -9.44
CA SER A 59 5.69 13.91 -9.38
C SER A 59 5.08 13.12 -10.52
N GLY A 60 4.16 12.22 -10.25
CA GLY A 60 3.61 11.39 -11.31
C GLY A 60 2.66 10.31 -10.82
N GLY A 61 2.34 9.40 -11.73
CA GLY A 61 1.48 8.26 -11.43
C GLY A 61 1.73 7.07 -12.31
N ALA A 62 1.18 5.94 -11.88
CA ALA A 62 1.15 4.69 -12.59
C ALA A 62 -0.04 3.84 -12.10
N THR A 63 -0.39 2.80 -12.84
CA THR A 63 -1.33 1.76 -12.41
C THR A 63 -0.53 0.51 -12.04
N VAL A 64 -0.54 0.11 -10.77
CA VAL A 64 0.18 -1.09 -10.29
C VAL A 64 -0.83 -2.18 -9.98
N ALA A 65 -0.75 -3.34 -10.64
CA ALA A 65 -1.70 -4.45 -10.43
C ALA A 65 -3.18 -4.00 -10.52
N GLY A 66 -3.50 -3.08 -11.44
CA GLY A 66 -4.84 -2.52 -11.62
C GLY A 66 -5.22 -1.38 -10.67
N ILE A 67 -4.32 -0.96 -9.78
CA ILE A 67 -4.54 0.11 -8.80
C ILE A 67 -3.87 1.39 -9.32
N PRO A 68 -4.65 2.40 -9.77
CA PRO A 68 -4.09 3.71 -10.10
C PRO A 68 -3.55 4.38 -8.83
N ALA A 69 -2.31 4.83 -8.92
CA ALA A 69 -1.61 5.52 -7.84
C ALA A 69 -0.88 6.76 -8.36
N ARG A 70 -0.77 7.77 -7.51
CA ARG A 70 0.03 8.98 -7.73
C ARG A 70 0.90 9.25 -6.51
N ALA A 71 2.05 9.84 -6.74
CA ALA A 71 2.95 10.26 -5.66
C ALA A 71 3.73 11.51 -6.06
N GLU A 72 4.05 12.30 -5.06
CA GLU A 72 4.95 13.44 -5.14
C GLU A 72 5.97 13.36 -4.01
N GLY A 73 7.22 13.67 -4.31
CA GLY A 73 8.29 13.62 -3.33
C GLY A 73 9.64 13.92 -3.94
N ARG A 74 10.69 13.49 -3.25
CA ARG A 74 12.06 13.56 -3.75
C ARG A 74 12.88 12.36 -3.32
N VAL A 75 13.85 12.01 -4.15
CA VAL A 75 14.76 10.88 -3.92
C VAL A 75 16.20 11.34 -4.01
N ARG A 76 17.06 10.79 -3.15
CA ARG A 76 18.51 10.96 -3.18
C ARG A 76 19.18 9.61 -3.07
N ILE A 77 20.19 9.39 -3.89
CA ILE A 77 21.03 8.19 -3.84
C ILE A 77 22.42 8.64 -3.38
N ALA A 78 22.86 8.12 -2.24
CA ALA A 78 24.17 8.38 -1.67
C ALA A 78 24.62 7.18 -0.83
N ASP A 79 25.91 6.87 -0.85
CA ASP A 79 26.52 5.84 0.01
C ASP A 79 25.80 4.47 -0.03
N GLY A 80 25.35 4.05 -1.22
CA GLY A 80 24.62 2.79 -1.43
C GLY A 80 23.19 2.77 -0.88
N THR A 81 22.70 3.91 -0.37
CA THR A 81 21.34 4.08 0.17
C THR A 81 20.53 5.02 -0.71
N THR A 82 19.29 4.64 -0.99
CA THR A 82 18.30 5.51 -1.62
C THR A 82 17.38 6.06 -0.54
N SER A 83 17.46 7.36 -0.25
CA SER A 83 16.53 8.04 0.65
C SER A 83 15.38 8.63 -0.15
N VAL A 84 14.15 8.39 0.27
CA VAL A 84 12.94 8.89 -0.37
C VAL A 84 12.14 9.68 0.65
N GLU A 85 11.90 10.96 0.35
CA GLU A 85 10.92 11.77 1.07
C GLU A 85 9.65 11.82 0.23
N ILE A 86 8.55 11.32 0.77
CA ILE A 86 7.25 11.35 0.13
C ILE A 86 6.47 12.52 0.72
N ALA A 87 6.18 13.51 -0.13
CA ALA A 87 5.40 14.68 0.26
C ALA A 87 3.89 14.38 0.22
N SER A 88 3.45 13.63 -0.79
CA SER A 88 2.07 13.16 -0.90
C SER A 88 2.00 11.87 -1.72
N GLY A 89 0.93 11.13 -1.54
CA GLY A 89 0.64 9.94 -2.33
C GLY A 89 -0.79 9.52 -2.17
N GLU A 90 -1.37 8.98 -3.24
CA GLU A 90 -2.73 8.46 -3.22
C GLU A 90 -2.85 7.24 -4.13
N ALA A 91 -3.74 6.32 -3.76
CA ALA A 91 -4.12 5.17 -4.55
C ALA A 91 -5.63 4.94 -4.43
N THR A 92 -6.26 4.39 -5.46
CA THR A 92 -7.69 4.07 -5.43
C THR A 92 -7.92 2.60 -5.78
N ILE A 93 -8.48 1.84 -4.86
CA ILE A 93 -8.76 0.41 -5.03
C ILE A 93 -10.28 0.23 -5.05
N ARG A 94 -10.85 -0.09 -6.21
CA ARG A 94 -12.31 -0.30 -6.37
C ARG A 94 -13.19 0.85 -5.81
N GLY A 95 -12.71 2.09 -5.90
CA GLY A 95 -13.42 3.27 -5.37
C GLY A 95 -12.95 3.72 -3.98
N ILE A 96 -12.22 2.87 -3.25
CA ILE A 96 -11.66 3.20 -1.94
C ILE A 96 -10.37 4.00 -2.14
N LYS A 97 -10.41 5.27 -1.75
CA LYS A 97 -9.23 6.13 -1.72
C LYS A 97 -8.38 5.83 -0.48
N ALA A 98 -7.10 5.61 -0.72
CA ALA A 98 -6.04 5.64 0.29
C ALA A 98 -5.11 6.81 -0.02
N ALA A 99 -4.75 7.62 0.97
CA ALA A 99 -3.85 8.76 0.80
C ALA A 99 -2.85 8.84 1.95
N ILE A 100 -1.65 9.33 1.68
CA ILE A 100 -0.66 9.60 2.71
C ILE A 100 -1.15 10.78 3.56
N ALA A 101 -1.31 10.54 4.86
CA ALA A 101 -1.89 11.51 5.80
C ALA A 101 -0.92 12.66 6.12
N GLN A 102 0.39 12.41 6.03
CA GLN A 102 1.44 13.40 6.26
C GLN A 102 2.75 13.01 5.56
N PRO A 103 3.64 13.96 5.25
CA PRO A 103 4.94 13.65 4.67
C PRO A 103 5.71 12.58 5.45
N SER A 104 6.37 11.68 4.73
CA SER A 104 7.05 10.52 5.31
C SER A 104 8.38 10.24 4.62
N THR A 105 9.32 9.63 5.34
CA THR A 105 10.63 9.25 4.79
C THR A 105 10.78 7.74 4.78
N LEU A 106 11.38 7.23 3.71
CA LEU A 106 11.73 5.84 3.50
C LEU A 106 13.21 5.75 3.12
N SER A 107 13.87 4.66 3.49
CA SER A 107 15.21 4.36 3.00
C SER A 107 15.22 3.02 2.30
N ILE A 108 16.03 2.88 1.24
CA ILE A 108 16.20 1.63 0.51
C ILE A 108 17.68 1.32 0.46
N ALA A 109 18.07 0.19 1.03
CA ALA A 109 19.43 -0.31 1.02
C ALA A 109 19.41 -1.83 0.90
N ASN A 110 20.41 -2.42 0.26
CA ASN A 110 20.55 -3.88 0.13
C ASN A 110 19.29 -4.59 -0.42
N GLY A 111 18.51 -3.91 -1.28
CA GLY A 111 17.29 -4.45 -1.87
C GLY A 111 16.05 -4.48 -0.95
N ALA A 112 16.09 -3.84 0.21
CA ALA A 112 14.95 -3.70 1.12
C ALA A 112 14.64 -2.23 1.39
N ALA A 113 13.36 -1.87 1.36
CA ALA A 113 12.85 -0.60 1.84
C ALA A 113 12.60 -0.69 3.35
N SER A 114 13.02 0.32 4.10
CA SER A 114 12.75 0.52 5.51
C SER A 114 11.75 1.66 5.67
N ILE A 115 10.68 1.38 6.39
CA ILE A 115 9.56 2.27 6.68
C ILE A 115 9.57 2.50 8.19
N GLU A 116 9.98 3.69 8.63
CA GLU A 116 9.89 4.04 10.06
C GLU A 116 8.43 4.17 10.47
N LYS A 117 7.68 4.99 9.74
CA LYS A 117 6.24 5.18 9.93
C LYS A 117 5.62 5.80 8.68
N LEU A 118 4.64 5.12 8.11
CA LEU A 118 3.80 5.61 7.02
C LEU A 118 2.36 5.67 7.50
N MET A 119 1.79 6.87 7.58
CA MET A 119 0.39 7.07 7.96
C MET A 119 -0.46 7.30 6.71
N LEU A 120 -1.55 6.55 6.61
CA LEU A 120 -2.47 6.56 5.50
C LEU A 120 -3.89 6.86 6.00
N ASP A 121 -4.58 7.77 5.32
CA ASP A 121 -6.03 7.93 5.42
C ASP A 121 -6.67 6.99 4.40
N VAL A 122 -7.51 6.06 4.86
CA VAL A 122 -8.13 5.03 4.01
C VAL A 122 -9.63 5.06 4.22
N GLY A 123 -10.36 5.56 3.22
CA GLY A 123 -11.83 5.51 3.21
C GLY A 123 -12.51 6.17 4.42
N GLY A 124 -11.84 7.13 5.08
CA GLY A 124 -12.34 7.81 6.29
C GLY A 124 -11.80 7.27 7.62
N GLY A 125 -11.05 6.16 7.61
CA GLY A 125 -10.25 5.72 8.75
C GLY A 125 -8.75 5.90 8.52
N SER A 126 -7.94 5.34 9.41
CA SER A 126 -6.48 5.49 9.39
C SER A 126 -5.77 4.14 9.40
N VAL A 127 -4.63 4.08 8.71
CA VAL A 127 -3.71 2.94 8.71
C VAL A 127 -2.28 3.44 8.91
N THR A 128 -1.57 2.90 9.89
CA THR A 128 -0.14 3.15 10.08
C THR A 128 0.64 1.91 9.71
N VAL A 129 1.70 2.05 8.90
CA VAL A 129 2.58 0.96 8.48
C VAL A 129 4.02 1.26 8.88
N SER A 130 4.74 0.25 9.34
CA SER A 130 6.18 0.30 9.66
C SER A 130 6.86 -1.03 9.39
N GLY A 131 8.18 -1.04 9.25
CA GLY A 131 8.98 -2.26 9.10
C GLY A 131 9.78 -2.29 7.80
N THR A 132 10.06 -3.48 7.28
CA THR A 132 10.89 -3.68 6.10
C THR A 132 10.17 -4.43 4.98
N ALA A 133 10.38 -3.98 3.74
CA ALA A 133 9.83 -4.57 2.54
C ALA A 133 10.92 -4.84 1.49
N GLY A 134 11.21 -6.11 1.22
CA GLY A 134 12.15 -6.54 0.19
C GLY A 134 11.82 -7.93 -0.35
N GLN A 135 12.84 -8.77 -0.54
CA GLN A 135 12.61 -10.20 -0.83
C GLN A 135 11.87 -10.90 0.30
N THR A 136 12.18 -10.51 1.54
CA THR A 136 11.44 -10.88 2.75
C THR A 136 10.71 -9.64 3.26
N LEU A 137 9.48 -9.83 3.71
CA LEU A 137 8.67 -8.83 4.37
C LEU A 137 8.76 -9.01 5.89
N ASP A 138 8.76 -7.89 6.60
CA ASP A 138 8.52 -7.80 8.03
C ASP A 138 7.84 -6.46 8.28
N LEU A 139 6.51 -6.43 8.11
CA LEU A 139 5.70 -5.21 8.15
C LEU A 139 4.65 -5.33 9.24
N ALA A 140 4.58 -4.30 10.08
CA ALA A 140 3.50 -4.10 11.02
C ALA A 140 2.54 -3.05 10.45
N ALA A 141 1.24 -3.34 10.55
CA ALA A 141 0.18 -2.40 10.24
C ALA A 141 -0.78 -2.28 11.41
N GLU A 142 -1.17 -1.06 11.75
CA GLU A 142 -2.25 -0.74 12.68
C GLU A 142 -3.34 -0.01 11.91
N PHE A 143 -4.58 -0.43 12.05
CA PHE A 143 -5.72 0.26 11.43
C PHE A 143 -6.73 0.64 12.49
N SER A 144 -7.30 1.84 12.35
CA SER A 144 -8.21 2.40 13.33
C SER A 144 -9.27 3.23 12.62
N GLY A 145 -10.52 3.04 13.02
CA GLY A 145 -11.61 3.85 12.51
C GLY A 145 -12.02 3.50 11.07
N LEU A 146 -11.64 2.34 10.52
CA LEU A 146 -11.97 1.99 9.13
C LEU A 146 -13.48 1.69 9.02
N PRO A 147 -14.24 2.40 8.17
CA PRO A 147 -15.66 2.10 8.03
C PRO A 147 -15.88 0.71 7.42
N ALA A 148 -16.75 -0.10 8.02
CA ALA A 148 -17.12 -1.40 7.45
C ALA A 148 -17.77 -1.27 6.07
N ALA A 149 -18.33 -0.09 5.75
CA ALA A 149 -18.91 0.24 4.47
C ALA A 149 -17.93 0.08 3.29
N LEU A 150 -16.62 0.11 3.53
CA LEU A 150 -15.60 -0.21 2.53
C LEU A 150 -15.75 -1.63 1.96
N ALA A 151 -16.31 -2.58 2.72
CA ALA A 151 -16.58 -3.93 2.24
C ALA A 151 -17.67 -3.97 1.16
N ASN A 152 -18.53 -2.96 1.07
CA ASN A 152 -19.63 -2.92 0.10
C ASN A 152 -19.13 -2.78 -1.35
N ASP A 153 -17.95 -2.19 -1.56
CA ASP A 153 -17.28 -2.13 -2.88
C ASP A 153 -16.78 -3.50 -3.35
N PHE A 154 -16.71 -4.47 -2.45
CA PHE A 154 -16.35 -5.86 -2.75
C PHE A 154 -17.54 -6.81 -2.76
N SER A 155 -18.59 -6.50 -1.99
CA SER A 155 -19.77 -7.34 -1.83
C SER A 155 -21.07 -6.53 -1.96
N PRO A 156 -21.64 -6.45 -3.18
CA PRO A 156 -22.92 -5.79 -3.41
C PRO A 156 -24.05 -6.40 -2.56
N GLY A 157 -24.84 -5.55 -1.90
CA GLY A 157 -25.95 -5.98 -1.05
C GLY A 157 -25.57 -6.38 0.38
N LEU A 158 -24.28 -6.34 0.74
CA LEU A 158 -23.83 -6.56 2.12
C LEU A 158 -24.37 -5.46 3.05
N ASP A 159 -24.34 -4.20 2.60
CA ASP A 159 -24.77 -3.02 3.36
C ASP A 159 -24.16 -3.00 4.77
N ALA A 160 -22.84 -3.23 4.80
CA ALA A 160 -22.03 -3.29 6.00
C ALA A 160 -21.94 -1.91 6.67
N ALA A 161 -22.17 -1.90 7.98
CA ALA A 161 -21.96 -0.75 8.84
C ALA A 161 -21.10 -1.14 10.05
N GLY A 162 -20.59 -0.13 10.75
CA GLY A 162 -19.69 -0.31 11.88
C GLY A 162 -18.28 0.21 11.61
N THR A 163 -17.41 0.07 12.61
CA THR A 163 -16.04 0.59 12.60
C THR A 163 -15.04 -0.50 12.93
N LEU A 164 -14.10 -0.73 12.02
CA LEU A 164 -13.03 -1.70 12.11
C LEU A 164 -11.76 -1.07 12.66
N GLY A 165 -11.15 -1.74 13.62
CA GLY A 165 -9.82 -1.45 14.15
C GLY A 165 -9.03 -2.73 14.38
N GLY A 166 -7.71 -2.61 14.55
CA GLY A 166 -6.86 -3.76 14.81
C GLY A 166 -5.43 -3.63 14.29
N THR A 167 -4.76 -4.76 14.20
CA THR A 167 -3.37 -4.87 13.77
C THR A 167 -3.18 -6.02 12.79
N ALA A 168 -2.20 -5.89 11.90
CA ALA A 168 -1.71 -6.97 11.06
C ALA A 168 -0.18 -7.01 11.07
N HIS A 169 0.39 -8.21 10.98
CA HIS A 169 1.82 -8.45 10.88
C HIS A 169 2.09 -9.32 9.66
N VAL A 170 2.82 -8.79 8.68
CA VAL A 170 3.13 -9.44 7.41
C VAL A 170 4.58 -9.87 7.41
N THR A 171 4.82 -11.16 7.25
CA THR A 171 6.16 -11.76 7.31
C THR A 171 6.40 -12.71 6.14
N GLY A 172 7.66 -13.13 5.95
CA GLY A 172 8.02 -14.16 4.99
C GLY A 172 8.32 -13.62 3.59
N PRO A 173 8.47 -14.49 2.58
CA PRO A 173 8.82 -14.09 1.22
C PRO A 173 7.75 -13.17 0.61
N SER A 174 8.15 -12.10 -0.09
CA SER A 174 7.20 -11.19 -0.73
C SER A 174 6.31 -11.84 -1.80
N ALA A 175 6.78 -12.95 -2.40
CA ALA A 175 5.99 -13.77 -3.32
C ALA A 175 4.94 -14.67 -2.64
N ALA A 176 5.10 -14.93 -1.34
CA ALA A 176 4.23 -15.81 -0.55
C ALA A 176 4.23 -15.37 0.93
N PRO A 177 3.62 -14.22 1.24
CA PRO A 177 3.65 -13.69 2.59
C PRO A 177 2.71 -14.45 3.53
N ASP A 178 3.08 -14.49 4.80
CA ASP A 178 2.27 -14.92 5.93
C ASP A 178 1.80 -13.70 6.72
N ILE A 179 0.48 -13.58 6.90
CA ILE A 179 -0.15 -12.47 7.61
C ILE A 179 -0.75 -13.01 8.89
N ARG A 180 -0.47 -12.37 10.03
CA ARG A 180 -1.26 -12.54 11.25
C ARG A 180 -2.04 -11.28 11.53
N PHE A 181 -3.26 -11.41 12.02
CA PHE A 181 -4.09 -10.24 12.32
C PHE A 181 -4.88 -10.44 13.62
N ASN A 182 -5.22 -9.30 14.22
CA ASN A 182 -6.23 -9.16 15.26
C ASN A 182 -7.10 -7.97 14.86
N ALA A 183 -8.41 -8.16 14.83
CA ALA A 183 -9.36 -7.18 14.36
C ALA A 183 -10.57 -7.12 15.30
N GLN A 184 -11.03 -5.90 15.55
CA GLN A 184 -12.27 -5.60 16.23
C GLN A 184 -13.19 -4.81 15.30
N LEU A 185 -14.42 -5.26 15.14
CA LEU A 185 -15.46 -4.56 14.42
C LEU A 185 -16.57 -4.21 15.39
N ASN A 186 -16.73 -2.91 15.66
CA ASN A 186 -17.73 -2.39 16.58
C ASN A 186 -18.94 -1.85 15.83
N GLY A 187 -20.14 -2.07 16.38
CA GLY A 187 -21.38 -1.60 15.78
C GLY A 187 -21.65 -2.22 14.41
N ALA A 188 -21.24 -3.47 14.23
CA ALA A 188 -21.38 -4.23 13.01
C ALA A 188 -22.85 -4.47 12.69
N GLU A 189 -23.24 -4.14 11.46
CA GLU A 189 -24.51 -4.52 10.89
C GLU A 189 -24.35 -4.84 9.41
N THR A 190 -25.27 -5.63 8.88
CA THR A 190 -25.41 -5.96 7.46
C THR A 190 -26.88 -6.01 7.10
N SER A 191 -27.21 -6.04 5.82
CA SER A 191 -28.59 -6.22 5.36
C SER A 191 -29.22 -7.51 5.94
N GLN A 192 -28.45 -8.59 6.03
CA GLN A 192 -28.90 -9.89 6.54
C GLN A 192 -29.14 -9.88 8.06
N THR A 193 -28.25 -9.26 8.83
CA THR A 193 -28.39 -9.19 10.30
C THR A 193 -29.56 -8.30 10.70
N ARG A 194 -29.77 -7.18 9.99
CA ARG A 194 -30.97 -6.34 10.15
C ARG A 194 -32.26 -7.09 9.79
N GLN A 195 -32.28 -7.84 8.69
CA GLN A 195 -33.44 -8.65 8.31
C GLN A 195 -33.74 -9.77 9.31
N ALA A 196 -32.71 -10.29 9.97
CA ALA A 196 -32.87 -11.25 11.05
C ALA A 196 -33.32 -10.63 12.39
N GLY A 197 -33.49 -9.30 12.44
CA GLY A 197 -33.89 -8.58 13.65
C GLY A 197 -32.80 -8.54 14.72
N LEU A 198 -31.52 -8.68 14.33
CA LEU A 198 -30.40 -8.52 15.26
C LEU A 198 -30.09 -7.04 15.43
N GLY A 199 -29.78 -6.65 16.67
CA GLY A 199 -29.18 -5.35 16.95
C GLY A 199 -27.73 -5.27 16.46
N GLN A 200 -27.06 -4.18 16.82
CA GLN A 200 -25.64 -3.99 16.52
C GLN A 200 -24.78 -5.08 17.16
N LEU A 201 -23.83 -5.59 16.38
CA LEU A 201 -22.94 -6.67 16.81
C LEU A 201 -21.51 -6.14 16.98
N ASN A 202 -20.79 -6.66 17.98
CA ASN A 202 -19.36 -6.46 18.15
C ASN A 202 -18.67 -7.80 17.85
N LEU A 203 -17.70 -7.75 16.94
CA LEU A 203 -16.91 -8.90 16.52
C LEU A 203 -15.45 -8.67 16.90
N ASP A 204 -14.85 -9.62 17.61
CA ASP A 204 -13.41 -9.72 17.77
C ASP A 204 -12.93 -10.96 17.02
N ALA A 205 -11.91 -10.81 16.19
CA ALA A 205 -11.35 -11.91 15.41
C ALA A 205 -9.82 -11.84 15.39
N ALA A 206 -9.18 -12.98 15.62
CA ALA A 206 -7.76 -13.16 15.42
C ALA A 206 -7.52 -14.37 14.51
N GLY A 207 -6.51 -14.26 13.66
CA GLY A 207 -6.23 -15.32 12.70
C GLY A 207 -5.00 -15.05 11.86
N SER A 208 -4.90 -15.83 10.80
CA SER A 208 -3.81 -15.74 9.85
C SER A 208 -4.29 -15.93 8.42
N PHE A 209 -3.48 -15.44 7.48
CA PHE A 209 -3.61 -15.71 6.07
C PHE A 209 -2.25 -16.13 5.51
N SER A 210 -2.25 -17.19 4.70
CA SER A 210 -1.10 -17.54 3.88
C SER A 210 -1.53 -17.82 2.45
N SER A 211 -0.65 -17.56 1.48
CA SER A 211 -0.95 -17.82 0.07
C SER A 211 -1.26 -19.30 -0.22
N ALA A 212 -0.69 -20.22 0.57
CA ALA A 212 -0.91 -21.65 0.42
C ALA A 212 -2.15 -22.17 1.18
N GLY A 213 -2.47 -21.57 2.33
CA GLY A 213 -3.50 -22.06 3.25
C GLY A 213 -4.82 -21.28 3.22
N GLY A 214 -4.85 -20.11 2.59
CA GLY A 214 -6.00 -19.20 2.68
C GLY A 214 -6.11 -18.57 4.07
N VAL A 215 -7.33 -18.26 4.49
CA VAL A 215 -7.60 -17.64 5.80
C VAL A 215 -7.87 -18.73 6.85
N ALA A 216 -7.18 -18.65 7.98
CA ALA A 216 -7.45 -19.42 9.19
C ALA A 216 -7.87 -18.46 10.32
N ILE A 217 -8.95 -18.80 11.03
CA ILE A 217 -9.43 -18.04 12.18
C ILE A 217 -9.06 -18.82 13.44
N ASP A 218 -8.20 -18.23 14.27
CA ASP A 218 -7.73 -18.84 15.52
C ASP A 218 -8.75 -18.64 16.64
N ASN A 219 -9.35 -17.45 16.68
CA ASN A 219 -10.43 -17.10 17.59
C ASN A 219 -11.38 -16.11 16.94
N ALA A 220 -12.68 -16.27 17.17
CA ALA A 220 -13.68 -15.28 16.84
C ALA A 220 -14.79 -15.26 17.89
N THR A 221 -15.09 -14.08 18.41
CA THR A 221 -16.20 -13.86 19.34
C THR A 221 -17.14 -12.82 18.76
N LEU A 222 -18.43 -13.14 18.74
CA LEU A 222 -19.49 -12.23 18.30
C LEU A 222 -20.44 -12.01 19.47
N ALA A 223 -20.65 -10.75 19.82
CA ALA A 223 -21.55 -10.34 20.89
C ALA A 223 -22.50 -9.25 20.38
N GLY A 224 -23.73 -9.19 20.89
CA GLY A 224 -24.67 -8.15 20.54
C GLY A 224 -26.02 -8.38 21.19
N ASP A 225 -26.81 -7.31 21.25
CA ASP A 225 -28.15 -7.35 21.83
C ASP A 225 -29.18 -7.81 20.79
N LYS A 226 -30.28 -8.39 21.29
CA LYS A 226 -31.47 -8.70 20.49
C LYS A 226 -32.44 -7.52 20.50
#